data_AF-A0A955PWG5-F1
#
_entry.id   AF-A0A955PWG5-F1
#
_cell.length_a   1.000
_cell.length_b   1.000
_cell.length_c   1.000
_cell.angle_alpha   90.00
_cell.angle_beta   90.00
_cell.angle_gamma   90.00
#
_symmetry.space_group_name_H-M   'P 1'
#
loop_
_entity.id
_entity.type
_entity.pdbx_description
1 polymer ?
#
loop_
_entity_poly.entity_id
_entity_poly.type
_entity_poly.pdbx_seq_one_letter_code
_entity_poly.pdbx_strand_id
1 'polypeptide(L)'
;MATFDEYGIDTKGKRGNIRTICPKCSHDRKNPKDPCLSVDTEKACWLCHNCHWSGGLGRGLGLHRDRRVYKKPVFTPSPLVHPQLGEWFRKRGIMPETIKAAQVKLTKKYFQALDTEVQAIQFPYFRGGE
;
A
#
# COMPACT_ATOMS: atom_id res chain seq x y z
N MET A 1 -18.08 -2.53 29.42
CA MET A 1 -17.52 -2.52 28.05
C MET A 1 -16.66 -1.29 27.95
N ALA A 2 -15.39 -1.42 27.57
CA ALA A 2 -14.52 -0.25 27.47
C ALA A 2 -15.06 0.77 26.46
N THR A 3 -15.02 2.06 26.80
CA THR A 3 -15.47 3.18 25.96
C THR A 3 -14.30 4.08 25.56
N PHE A 4 -14.49 4.93 24.56
CA PHE A 4 -13.46 5.90 24.15
C PHE A 4 -13.14 6.93 25.24
N ASP A 5 -14.13 7.28 26.05
CA ASP A 5 -13.99 8.19 27.19
C ASP A 5 -13.00 7.68 28.24
N GLU A 6 -12.92 6.36 28.47
CA GLU A 6 -11.93 5.75 29.39
C GLU A 6 -10.49 6.02 28.95
N TYR A 7 -10.27 6.29 27.65
CA TYR A 7 -8.96 6.63 27.08
C TYR A 7 -8.78 8.15 26.90
N GLY A 8 -9.71 8.97 27.38
CA GLY A 8 -9.71 10.42 27.23
C GLY A 8 -9.99 10.89 25.80
N ILE A 9 -10.66 10.07 24.99
CA ILE A 9 -10.97 10.36 23.59
C ILE A 9 -12.41 10.87 23.48
N ASP A 10 -12.57 12.18 23.30
CA ASP A 10 -13.87 12.79 23.02
C ASP A 10 -14.24 12.66 21.54
N THR A 11 -15.28 11.86 21.27
CA THR A 11 -15.84 11.63 19.92
C THR A 11 -16.97 12.60 19.56
N LYS A 12 -17.47 13.39 20.52
CA LYS A 12 -18.62 14.31 20.36
C LYS A 12 -19.86 13.67 19.74
N GLY A 13 -20.07 12.38 20.01
CA GLY A 13 -21.19 11.61 19.46
C GLY A 13 -21.13 11.36 17.95
N LYS A 14 -20.04 11.71 17.28
CA LYS A 14 -19.85 11.47 15.84
C LYS A 14 -19.58 9.99 15.58
N ARG A 15 -19.99 9.51 14.41
CA ARG A 15 -19.78 8.12 13.95
C ARG A 15 -18.88 8.06 12.72
N GLY A 16 -18.27 6.90 12.50
CA GLY A 16 -17.35 6.62 11.40
C GLY A 16 -15.91 7.04 11.70
N ASN A 17 -15.18 7.41 10.64
CA ASN A 17 -13.82 7.92 10.75
C ASN A 17 -13.84 9.41 11.11
N ILE A 18 -13.40 9.72 12.33
CA ILE A 18 -13.37 11.09 12.84
C ILE A 18 -11.96 11.47 13.25
N ARG A 19 -11.69 12.78 13.30
CA ARG A 19 -10.48 13.33 13.89
C ARG A 19 -10.82 14.14 15.13
N THR A 20 -10.05 13.94 16.18
CA THR A 20 -10.18 14.65 17.46
C THR A 20 -8.80 14.98 18.04
N ILE A 21 -8.80 15.61 19.21
CA ILE A 21 -7.61 16.00 19.93
C ILE A 21 -6.99 14.78 20.62
N CYS A 22 -5.66 14.61 20.52
CA CYS A 22 -4.98 13.52 21.21
C CYS A 22 -4.75 13.86 22.69
N PRO A 23 -5.27 13.07 23.65
CA PRO A 23 -5.08 13.32 25.08
C PRO A 23 -3.61 13.15 25.52
N LYS A 24 -2.80 12.43 24.74
CA LYS A 24 -1.40 12.13 25.08
C LYS A 24 -0.39 13.20 24.68
N CYS A 25 -0.65 13.98 23.64
CA CYS A 25 0.37 14.88 23.08
C CYS A 25 -0.16 16.22 22.55
N SER A 26 -1.48 16.45 22.55
CA SER A 26 -2.01 17.71 22.03
C SER A 26 -1.53 18.92 22.83
N HIS A 27 -1.45 18.80 24.15
CA HIS A 27 -1.05 19.89 25.04
C HIS A 27 0.38 20.37 24.80
N ASP A 28 1.28 19.48 24.40
CA ASP A 28 2.69 19.81 24.12
C ASP A 28 2.93 20.26 22.67
N ARG A 29 1.93 20.19 21.80
CA ARG A 29 2.08 20.57 20.40
C ARG A 29 2.03 22.09 20.25
N LYS A 30 2.83 22.60 19.31
CA LYS A 30 2.77 23.99 18.83
C LYS A 30 1.35 24.43 18.44
N ASN A 31 0.60 23.54 17.78
CA ASN A 31 -0.81 23.73 17.42
C ASN A 31 -1.67 22.73 18.19
N PRO A 32 -2.07 23.03 19.44
CA PRO A 32 -2.74 22.08 20.31
C PRO A 32 -4.18 21.78 19.87
N LYS A 33 -4.86 22.78 19.30
CA LYS A 33 -6.25 22.66 18.83
C LYS A 33 -6.41 21.88 17.52
N ASP A 34 -5.32 21.62 16.80
CA ASP A 34 -5.36 20.86 15.55
C ASP A 34 -5.57 19.36 15.84
N PRO A 35 -6.67 18.75 15.35
CA PRO A 35 -7.02 17.37 15.67
C PRO A 35 -6.05 16.38 15.02
N CYS A 36 -5.19 15.79 15.84
CA CYS A 36 -4.11 14.87 15.42
C CYS A 36 -4.40 13.40 15.68
N LEU A 37 -5.51 13.08 16.36
CA LEU A 37 -5.95 11.72 16.64
C LEU A 37 -7.04 11.31 15.66
N SER A 38 -6.78 10.28 14.86
CA SER A 38 -7.80 9.62 14.03
C SER A 38 -8.46 8.52 14.86
N VAL A 39 -9.80 8.49 14.87
CA VAL A 39 -10.61 7.51 15.59
C VAL A 39 -11.63 6.91 14.63
N ASP A 40 -11.68 5.59 14.55
CA ASP A 40 -12.71 4.85 13.82
C ASP A 40 -13.68 4.28 14.87
N THR A 41 -14.87 4.90 14.98
CA THR A 41 -15.85 4.51 16.00
C THR A 41 -16.49 3.15 15.72
N GLU A 42 -16.51 2.73 14.44
CA GLU A 42 -17.09 1.46 14.00
C GLU A 42 -16.12 0.32 14.31
N LYS A 43 -14.84 0.48 13.94
CA LYS A 43 -13.77 -0.48 14.26
C LYS A 43 -13.28 -0.39 15.70
N ALA A 44 -13.77 0.60 16.44
CA ALA A 44 -13.43 0.81 17.84
C ALA A 44 -11.92 1.01 18.07
N CYS A 45 -11.23 1.74 17.19
CA CYS A 45 -9.77 1.91 17.22
C CYS A 45 -9.33 3.35 16.97
N TRP A 46 -8.08 3.67 17.33
CA TRP A 46 -7.50 5.00 17.15
C TRP A 46 -6.02 4.96 16.81
N LEU A 47 -5.55 6.03 16.18
CA LEU A 47 -4.14 6.28 15.86
C LEU A 47 -3.86 7.79 15.89
N CYS A 48 -2.91 8.21 16.72
CA CYS A 48 -2.38 9.56 16.70
C CYS A 48 -1.28 9.69 15.65
N HIS A 49 -1.42 10.64 14.73
CA HIS A 49 -0.41 10.91 13.70
C HIS A 49 0.75 11.78 14.19
N ASN A 50 0.78 12.12 15.48
CA ASN A 50 1.83 12.93 16.09
C ASN A 50 2.73 12.11 17.00
N CYS A 51 2.16 11.55 18.08
CA CYS A 51 2.91 10.73 19.04
C CYS A 51 2.84 9.23 18.76
N HIS A 52 2.16 8.81 17.69
CA HIS A 52 1.95 7.39 17.33
C HIS A 52 1.19 6.56 18.37
N TRP A 53 0.62 7.18 19.41
CA TRP A 53 -0.25 6.48 20.34
C TRP A 53 -1.46 5.88 19.61
N SER A 54 -1.65 4.57 19.76
CA SER A 54 -2.67 3.81 19.06
C SER A 54 -3.26 2.73 19.97
N GLY A 55 -4.48 2.30 19.68
CA GLY A 55 -5.14 1.25 20.43
C GLY A 55 -6.52 0.93 19.89
N GLY A 56 -7.25 0.09 20.60
CA GLY A 56 -8.65 -0.21 20.32
C GLY A 56 -9.36 -0.79 21.52
N LEU A 57 -10.70 -0.76 21.52
CA LEU A 57 -11.55 -1.18 22.64
C LEU A 57 -11.72 -2.71 22.76
N GLY A 58 -10.84 -3.50 22.14
CA GLY A 58 -10.86 -4.97 22.26
C GLY A 58 -12.08 -5.69 21.67
N ARG A 59 -12.95 -5.00 20.91
CA ARG A 59 -14.15 -5.58 20.27
C ARG A 59 -13.84 -6.42 19.02
N GLY A 60 -12.70 -7.11 18.95
CA GLY A 60 -12.28 -7.95 17.82
C GLY A 60 -12.00 -7.24 16.49
N LEU A 61 -12.37 -5.95 16.35
CA LEU A 61 -12.18 -5.14 15.14
C LEU A 61 -10.90 -4.27 15.18
N GLY A 62 -10.26 -4.19 16.35
CA GLY A 62 -9.03 -3.45 16.55
C GLY A 62 -7.80 -4.29 16.22
N LEU A 63 -7.03 -3.86 15.22
CA LEU A 63 -5.69 -4.36 14.87
C LEU A 63 -5.56 -5.77 14.29
N HIS A 64 -6.66 -6.48 13.98
CA HIS A 64 -6.58 -7.58 13.02
C HIS A 64 -6.37 -6.99 11.62
N ARG A 65 -5.13 -6.61 11.31
CA ARG A 65 -4.72 -6.59 9.91
C ARG A 65 -4.80 -8.04 9.49
N ASP A 66 -5.83 -8.40 8.73
CA ASP A 66 -5.82 -9.64 7.97
C ASP A 66 -4.44 -9.71 7.31
N ARG A 67 -3.63 -10.68 7.72
CA ARG A 67 -2.30 -10.85 7.18
C ARG A 67 -2.51 -11.12 5.71
N ARG A 68 -2.25 -10.11 4.86
CA ARG A 68 -2.38 -10.27 3.41
C ARG A 68 -1.49 -11.44 3.02
N VAL A 69 -2.11 -12.54 2.62
CA VAL A 69 -1.41 -13.69 2.08
C VAL A 69 -1.09 -13.33 0.63
N TYR A 70 0.10 -12.80 0.41
CA TYR A 70 0.59 -12.53 -0.93
C TYR A 70 0.79 -13.85 -1.67
N LYS A 71 0.16 -14.01 -2.82
CA LYS A 71 0.39 -15.15 -3.73
C LYS A 71 1.52 -14.78 -4.68
N LYS A 72 2.52 -15.66 -4.81
CA LYS A 72 3.57 -15.49 -5.82
C LYS A 72 2.93 -15.55 -7.21
N PRO A 73 3.19 -14.58 -8.11
CA PRO A 73 2.69 -14.65 -9.47
C PRO A 73 3.33 -15.83 -10.21
N VAL A 74 2.57 -16.46 -11.10
CA VAL A 74 3.09 -17.52 -11.97
C VAL A 74 4.00 -16.87 -13.03
N PHE A 75 5.23 -17.35 -13.14
CA PHE A 75 6.14 -16.88 -14.18
C PHE A 75 5.76 -17.51 -15.52
N THR A 76 5.33 -16.68 -16.47
CA THR A 76 5.09 -17.12 -17.85
C THR A 76 6.36 -16.94 -18.66
N PRO A 77 6.98 -18.02 -19.17
CA PRO A 77 8.09 -17.89 -20.10
C PRO A 77 7.59 -17.23 -21.39
N SER A 78 8.31 -16.21 -21.83
CA SER A 78 8.19 -15.63 -23.17
C SER A 78 9.55 -15.71 -23.86
N PRO A 79 9.58 -15.79 -25.21
CA PRO A 79 10.81 -15.79 -25.97
C PRO A 79 11.72 -14.64 -25.55
N LEU A 80 12.99 -14.97 -25.32
CA LEU A 80 14.04 -14.03 -24.99
C LEU A 80 14.28 -13.14 -26.21
N VAL A 81 13.82 -11.89 -26.10
CA VAL A 81 14.13 -10.78 -27.02
C VAL A 81 13.50 -10.91 -28.41
N HIS A 82 12.35 -10.25 -28.58
CA HIS A 82 11.82 -9.95 -29.91
C HIS A 82 12.66 -8.83 -30.57
N PRO A 83 12.96 -8.86 -31.88
CA PRO A 83 13.78 -7.83 -32.55
C PRO A 83 13.27 -6.38 -32.32
N GLN A 84 11.95 -6.20 -32.31
CA GLN A 84 11.30 -4.92 -32.01
C GLN A 84 11.63 -4.39 -30.60
N LEU A 85 11.83 -5.28 -29.63
CA LEU A 85 12.20 -4.93 -28.26
C LEU A 85 13.62 -4.36 -28.23
N GLY A 86 14.56 -5.03 -28.91
CA GLY A 86 15.94 -4.57 -29.04
C GLY A 86 16.03 -3.17 -29.65
N GLU A 87 15.29 -2.91 -30.72
CA GLU A 87 15.26 -1.59 -31.35
C GLU A 87 14.68 -0.50 -30.43
N TRP A 88 13.61 -0.81 -29.70
CA TRP A 88 12.99 0.13 -28.76
C TRP A 88 13.95 0.55 -27.64
N PHE A 89 14.75 -0.40 -27.13
CA PHE A 89 15.75 -0.15 -26.09
C PHE A 89 17.02 0.52 -26.63
N ARG A 90 17.45 0.17 -27.85
CA ARG A 90 18.59 0.79 -28.52
C ARG A 90 18.40 2.31 -28.67
N LYS A 91 17.20 2.75 -29.06
CA LYS A 91 16.82 4.18 -29.12
C LYS A 91 16.91 4.91 -27.78
N ARG A 92 16.99 4.18 -26.67
CA ARG A 92 17.13 4.70 -25.29
C ARG A 92 18.52 4.47 -24.71
N GLY A 93 19.48 4.06 -25.54
CA GLY A 93 20.86 3.80 -25.11
C GLY A 93 21.04 2.52 -24.29
N ILE A 94 20.09 1.59 -24.34
CA ILE A 94 20.14 0.33 -23.59
C ILE A 94 20.59 -0.79 -24.53
N MET A 95 21.69 -1.45 -24.15
CA MET A 95 22.34 -2.47 -24.97
C MET A 95 21.64 -3.83 -24.85
N PRO A 96 21.67 -4.68 -25.89
CA PRO A 96 21.07 -6.02 -25.87
C PRO A 96 21.52 -6.90 -24.69
N GLU A 97 22.77 -6.76 -24.26
CA GLU A 97 23.36 -7.46 -23.13
C GLU A 97 22.64 -7.11 -21.83
N THR A 98 22.30 -5.82 -21.63
CA THR A 98 21.54 -5.34 -20.47
C THR A 98 20.13 -5.91 -20.47
N ILE A 99 19.47 -5.95 -21.64
CA ILE A 99 18.11 -6.51 -21.80
C ILE A 99 18.11 -8.00 -21.43
N LYS A 100 19.13 -8.73 -21.91
CA LYS A 100 19.32 -10.17 -21.62
C LYS A 100 19.61 -10.42 -20.15
N ALA A 101 20.49 -9.63 -19.54
CA ALA A 101 20.83 -9.74 -18.12
C ALA A 101 19.62 -9.45 -17.21
N ALA A 102 18.80 -8.46 -17.55
CA ALA A 102 17.56 -8.15 -16.84
C ALA A 102 16.38 -9.07 -17.20
N GLN A 103 16.59 -10.04 -18.11
CA GLN A 103 15.58 -10.99 -18.60
C GLN A 103 14.28 -10.30 -19.05
N VAL A 104 14.39 -9.13 -19.67
CA VAL A 104 13.23 -8.36 -20.16
C VAL A 104 12.58 -9.10 -21.33
N LYS A 105 11.24 -9.15 -21.33
CA LYS A 105 10.47 -9.92 -22.32
C LYS A 105 9.38 -9.07 -22.98
N LEU A 106 8.95 -9.50 -24.15
CA LEU A 106 7.75 -8.98 -24.80
C LEU A 106 6.62 -10.01 -24.63
N THR A 107 5.50 -9.60 -24.06
CA THR A 107 4.32 -10.47 -23.87
C THR A 107 3.07 -9.77 -24.40
N LYS A 108 1.99 -10.52 -24.62
CA LYS A 108 0.66 -9.94 -24.78
C LYS A 108 -0.02 -9.97 -23.43
N LYS A 109 -0.59 -8.83 -23.02
CA LYS A 109 -1.35 -8.74 -21.78
C LYS A 109 -2.60 -7.92 -22.03
N TYR A 110 -3.69 -8.36 -21.43
CA TYR A 110 -4.93 -7.59 -21.42
C TYR A 110 -4.80 -6.40 -20.48
N PHE A 111 -5.17 -5.20 -20.96
CA PHE A 111 -5.21 -3.98 -20.16
C PHE A 111 -6.65 -3.48 -20.09
N GLN A 112 -7.19 -3.42 -18.87
CA GLN A 112 -8.57 -2.96 -18.63
C GLN A 112 -8.87 -1.58 -19.23
N ALA A 113 -7.89 -0.67 -19.22
CA ALA A 113 -8.05 0.66 -19.80
C ALA A 113 -8.22 0.67 -21.33
N LEU A 114 -7.76 -0.38 -22.01
CA LEU A 114 -7.83 -0.51 -23.47
C LEU A 114 -8.84 -1.58 -23.92
N ASP A 115 -9.43 -2.31 -22.96
CA ASP A 115 -10.33 -3.45 -23.18
C ASP A 115 -9.82 -4.46 -24.23
N THR A 116 -8.50 -4.66 -24.31
CA THR A 116 -7.91 -5.52 -25.32
C THR A 116 -6.53 -6.03 -24.91
N GLU A 117 -6.07 -7.07 -25.61
CA GLU A 117 -4.71 -7.59 -25.48
C GLU A 117 -3.74 -6.77 -26.34
N VAL A 118 -2.79 -6.11 -25.69
CA VAL A 118 -1.71 -5.40 -26.38
C VAL A 118 -0.35 -5.96 -26.02
N GLN A 119 0.63 -5.68 -26.87
CA GLN A 119 2.03 -5.97 -26.57
C GLN A 119 2.49 -5.15 -25.36
N ALA A 120 3.12 -5.81 -24.41
CA ALA A 120 3.64 -5.25 -23.18
C ALA A 120 5.10 -5.66 -22.99
N ILE A 121 5.92 -4.70 -22.54
CA ILE A 121 7.28 -4.97 -22.09
C ILE A 121 7.20 -5.41 -20.63
N GLN A 122 7.72 -6.59 -20.33
CA GLN A 122 7.71 -7.19 -19.00
C GLN A 122 9.10 -7.18 -18.37
N PHE A 123 9.17 -6.67 -17.14
CA PHE A 123 10.37 -6.68 -16.29
C PHE A 123 10.15 -7.68 -15.15
N PRO A 124 10.61 -8.95 -15.30
CA PRO A 124 10.42 -9.95 -14.26
C PRO A 124 11.29 -9.65 -13.04
N TYR A 125 10.73 -9.88 -11.85
CA TYR A 125 11.44 -9.76 -10.57
C TYR A 125 11.72 -11.17 -10.05
N PHE A 126 12.97 -11.43 -9.71
CA PHE A 126 13.39 -12.69 -9.11
C PHE A 126 13.91 -12.44 -7.69
N ARG A 127 13.53 -13.30 -6.75
CA ARG A 127 14.01 -13.27 -5.36
C ARG A 127 14.57 -14.64 -5.00
N GLY A 128 15.88 -14.73 -4.80
CA GLY A 128 16.56 -15.99 -4.51
C GLY A 128 16.76 -16.89 -5.74
N GLY A 129 16.74 -16.32 -6.95
CA GLY A 129 16.88 -17.07 -8.20
C GLY A 129 15.57 -17.54 -8.82
N GLU A 130 14.42 -17.20 -8.21
CA GLU A 130 13.07 -17.57 -8.66
C GLU A 130 12.07 -16.42 -8.68
#